data_AF-A0A3M5EQ75-F1
#
_entry.id   AF-A0A3M5EQ75-F1
#
_cell.length_a   1.000
_cell.length_b   1.000
_cell.length_c   1.000
_cell.angle_alpha   90.00
_cell.angle_beta   90.00
_cell.angle_gamma   90.00
#
_symmetry.space_group_name_H-M   'P 1'
#
loop_
_entity.id
_entity.type
_entity.pdbx_description
1 polymer ?
#
loop_
_entity_poly.entity_id
_entity_poly.type
_entity_poly.pdbx_seq_one_letter_code
_entity_poly.pdbx_strand_id
1 'polypeptide(L)'
;MANIRAYRAHDDPSLRFWANWATAQMGDEEALGPLRAFAGQPGPFQLPATMVLLAWQPRDTSMAWIRQLMQAADTRRIGIQATGLFGDPVAVPWLIQQMRDESLARVAGEAFSLITGADLALLDLELEVLPDYDPGPNDDPDDDNVALDDDENLSWPEAERVSAWWRDHGARFVAGRAYLLGEPLGEAHCRQVLRDGQQRQRMAAACLLARFVPNLPLFPTGAPVRRQLDLF
;
A
#
# COMPACT_ATOMS: atom_id res chain seq x y z
N MET A 1 12.14 -8.33 -24.34
CA MET A 1 12.33 -8.77 -22.93
C MET A 1 13.78 -9.14 -22.59
N ALA A 2 14.55 -9.80 -23.48
CA ALA A 2 15.93 -10.20 -23.19
C ALA A 2 16.83 -9.05 -22.68
N ASN A 3 16.68 -7.83 -23.22
CA ASN A 3 17.50 -6.69 -22.82
C ASN A 3 17.22 -6.16 -21.41
N ILE A 4 15.98 -6.16 -20.91
CA ILE A 4 15.69 -5.62 -19.57
C ILE A 4 16.07 -6.63 -18.47
N ARG A 5 15.91 -7.93 -18.72
CA ARG A 5 16.30 -9.00 -17.78
C ARG A 5 17.81 -9.02 -17.51
N ALA A 6 18.63 -8.55 -18.45
CA ALA A 6 20.07 -8.41 -18.27
C ALA A 6 20.45 -7.49 -17.10
N TYR A 7 19.58 -6.54 -16.71
CA TYR A 7 19.81 -5.61 -15.61
C TYR A 7 19.35 -6.15 -14.24
N ARG A 8 18.85 -7.39 -14.16
CA ARG A 8 18.33 -7.99 -12.92
C ARG A 8 19.33 -7.99 -11.75
N ALA A 9 20.61 -8.13 -12.06
CA ALA A 9 21.70 -8.17 -11.10
C ALA A 9 22.72 -7.04 -11.33
N HIS A 10 22.29 -5.94 -11.97
CA HIS A 10 23.15 -4.80 -12.24
C HIS A 10 23.67 -4.17 -10.93
N ASP A 11 24.88 -3.63 -10.92
CA ASP A 11 25.50 -3.05 -9.72
C ASP A 11 24.74 -1.81 -9.21
N ASP A 12 24.32 -0.94 -10.12
CA ASP A 12 23.43 0.20 -9.80
C ASP A 12 22.07 -0.28 -9.24
N PRO A 13 21.73 0.08 -7.98
CA PRO A 13 20.48 -0.34 -7.35
C PRO A 13 19.24 0.19 -8.06
N SER A 14 19.30 1.36 -8.70
CA SER A 14 18.15 1.94 -9.41
C SER A 14 17.84 1.16 -10.68
N LEU A 15 18.87 0.84 -11.49
CA LEU A 15 18.70 0.02 -12.68
C LEU A 15 18.22 -1.38 -12.32
N ARG A 16 18.80 -1.95 -11.25
CA ARG A 16 18.39 -3.24 -10.71
C ARG A 16 16.93 -3.24 -10.26
N PHE A 17 16.50 -2.21 -9.54
CA PHE A 17 15.12 -2.07 -9.08
C PHE A 17 14.15 -1.97 -10.27
N TRP A 18 14.35 -1.01 -11.17
CA TRP A 18 13.41 -0.76 -12.27
C TRP A 18 13.32 -1.93 -13.26
N ALA A 19 14.43 -2.64 -13.49
CA ALA A 19 14.41 -3.85 -14.31
C ALA A 19 13.51 -4.93 -13.71
N ASN A 20 13.68 -5.24 -12.42
CA ASN A 20 12.87 -6.25 -11.75
C ASN A 20 11.41 -5.80 -11.53
N TRP A 21 11.19 -4.53 -11.20
CA TRP A 21 9.85 -3.96 -11.06
C TRP A 21 9.05 -4.05 -12.36
N ALA A 22 9.68 -3.71 -13.50
CA ALA A 22 9.03 -3.78 -14.79
C ALA A 22 8.75 -5.22 -15.23
N THR A 23 9.71 -6.14 -15.06
CA THR A 23 9.52 -7.52 -15.49
C THR A 23 8.56 -8.30 -14.62
N ALA A 24 8.53 -8.07 -13.30
CA ALA A 24 7.55 -8.69 -12.41
C ALA A 24 6.11 -8.37 -12.83
N GLN A 25 5.84 -7.13 -13.26
CA GLN A 25 4.51 -6.73 -13.73
C GLN A 25 4.10 -7.34 -15.07
N MET A 26 5.05 -7.95 -15.78
CA MET A 26 4.79 -8.77 -16.97
C MET A 26 4.75 -10.28 -16.64
N GLY A 27 4.69 -10.65 -15.35
CA GLY A 27 4.62 -12.04 -14.87
C GLY A 27 5.96 -12.76 -14.75
N ASP A 28 7.10 -12.05 -14.73
CA ASP A 28 8.41 -12.65 -14.52
C ASP A 28 8.66 -12.98 -13.04
N GLU A 29 8.34 -14.21 -12.64
CA GLU A 29 8.45 -14.67 -11.25
C GLU A 29 9.89 -14.59 -10.69
N GLU A 30 10.92 -14.71 -11.54
CA GLU A 30 12.33 -14.61 -11.10
C GLU A 30 12.67 -13.19 -10.60
N ALA A 31 11.87 -12.18 -10.93
CA ALA A 31 12.04 -10.82 -10.44
C ALA A 31 11.53 -10.61 -9.00
N LEU A 32 10.70 -11.54 -8.47
CA LEU A 32 10.13 -11.42 -7.12
C LEU A 32 11.19 -11.54 -6.01
N GLY A 33 12.23 -12.36 -6.22
CA GLY A 33 13.34 -12.49 -5.29
C GLY A 33 14.07 -11.16 -5.05
N PRO A 34 14.61 -10.51 -6.11
CA PRO A 34 15.20 -9.18 -6.01
C PRO A 34 14.25 -8.12 -5.45
N LEU A 35 12.97 -8.10 -5.87
CA LEU A 35 11.99 -7.16 -5.33
C LEU A 35 11.77 -7.34 -3.83
N ARG A 36 11.77 -8.57 -3.31
CA ARG A 36 11.67 -8.82 -1.86
C ARG A 36 12.81 -8.18 -1.07
N ALA A 37 14.02 -8.15 -1.62
CA ALA A 37 15.16 -7.49 -0.97
C ALA A 37 14.93 -5.98 -0.86
N PHE A 38 14.45 -5.33 -1.93
CA PHE A 38 14.09 -3.90 -1.89
C PHE A 38 12.90 -3.62 -0.96
N ALA A 39 11.89 -4.49 -0.96
CA ALA A 39 10.72 -4.34 -0.09
C ALA A 39 11.05 -4.48 1.41
N GLY A 40 12.12 -5.22 1.74
CA GLY A 40 12.58 -5.42 3.12
C GLY A 40 13.55 -4.34 3.64
N GLN A 41 13.96 -3.38 2.81
CA GLN A 41 14.93 -2.34 3.17
C GLN A 41 14.28 -0.95 3.13
N PRO A 42 14.45 -0.12 4.18
CA PRO A 42 14.02 1.27 4.15
C PRO A 42 14.65 2.02 2.97
N GLY A 43 13.84 2.84 2.29
CA GLY A 43 14.30 3.67 1.18
C GLY A 43 13.24 3.88 0.10
N PRO A 44 13.57 4.62 -0.96
CA PRO A 44 12.60 5.06 -1.98
C PRO A 44 11.96 3.91 -2.77
N PHE A 45 12.59 2.73 -2.76
CA PHE A 45 12.10 1.55 -3.47
C PHE A 45 11.22 0.63 -2.62
N GLN A 46 11.14 0.85 -1.31
CA GLN A 46 10.51 -0.09 -0.37
C GLN A 46 9.02 -0.30 -0.67
N LEU A 47 8.24 0.78 -0.70
CA LEU A 47 6.81 0.72 -0.95
C LEU A 47 6.50 0.29 -2.40
N PRO A 48 7.13 0.85 -3.45
CA PRO A 48 6.94 0.37 -4.82
C PRO A 48 7.28 -1.11 -5.02
N ALA A 49 8.35 -1.61 -4.38
CA ALA A 49 8.70 -3.03 -4.40
C ALA A 49 7.63 -3.87 -3.70
N THR A 50 7.18 -3.44 -2.52
CA THR A 50 6.12 -4.10 -1.75
C THR A 50 4.83 -4.22 -2.57
N MET A 51 4.45 -3.15 -3.27
CA MET A 51 3.25 -3.12 -4.09
C MET A 51 3.25 -4.17 -5.20
N VAL A 52 4.34 -4.23 -5.97
CA VAL A 52 4.48 -5.22 -7.05
C VAL A 52 4.68 -6.62 -6.50
N LEU A 53 5.49 -6.78 -5.45
CA LEU A 53 5.73 -8.08 -4.83
C LEU A 53 4.42 -8.73 -4.40
N LEU A 54 3.56 -8.02 -3.66
CA LEU A 54 2.31 -8.57 -3.15
C LEU A 54 1.25 -8.83 -4.22
N ALA A 55 1.30 -8.13 -5.35
CA ALA A 55 0.41 -8.41 -6.48
C ALA A 55 0.67 -9.79 -7.11
N TRP A 56 1.93 -10.24 -7.11
CA TRP A 56 2.37 -11.45 -7.82
C TRP A 56 2.73 -12.61 -6.91
N GLN A 57 3.22 -12.33 -5.70
CA GLN A 57 3.69 -13.35 -4.77
C GLN A 57 2.53 -14.25 -4.27
N PRO A 58 2.74 -15.59 -4.17
CA PRO A 58 1.74 -16.49 -3.63
C PRO A 58 1.27 -16.09 -2.24
N ARG A 59 -0.02 -16.31 -1.99
CA ARG A 59 -0.73 -15.83 -0.80
C ARG A 59 -0.04 -16.24 0.51
N ASP A 60 0.26 -17.53 0.68
CA ASP A 60 0.85 -18.04 1.92
C ASP A 60 2.25 -17.46 2.17
N THR A 61 3.04 -17.29 1.11
CA THR A 61 4.36 -16.65 1.18
C THR A 61 4.23 -15.19 1.57
N SER A 62 3.25 -14.47 1.01
CA SER A 62 2.94 -13.08 1.36
C SER A 62 2.50 -12.94 2.82
N MET A 63 1.64 -13.83 3.32
CA MET A 63 1.26 -13.85 4.74
C MET A 63 2.45 -14.06 5.66
N ALA A 64 3.31 -15.04 5.36
CA ALA A 64 4.49 -15.32 6.16
C ALA A 64 5.44 -14.11 6.20
N TRP A 65 5.64 -13.45 5.06
CA TRP A 65 6.50 -12.28 4.96
C TRP A 65 5.91 -11.06 5.70
N ILE A 66 4.62 -10.76 5.54
CA ILE A 66 3.94 -9.68 6.27
C ILE A 66 4.04 -9.91 7.78
N ARG A 67 3.83 -11.15 8.25
CA ARG A 67 4.03 -11.51 9.67
C ARG A 67 5.43 -11.25 10.17
N GLN A 68 6.45 -11.45 9.34
CA GLN A 68 7.83 -11.13 9.69
C GLN A 68 8.04 -9.62 9.82
N LEU A 69 7.54 -8.82 8.88
CA LEU A 69 7.63 -7.35 8.92
C LEU A 69 6.98 -6.76 10.17
N MET A 70 5.86 -7.33 10.61
CA MET A 70 5.15 -6.82 11.79
C MET A 70 5.88 -7.06 13.13
N GLN A 71 6.88 -7.95 13.17
CA GLN A 71 7.58 -8.31 14.42
C GLN A 71 8.59 -7.25 14.87
N ALA A 72 9.21 -6.53 13.94
CA ALA A 72 10.24 -5.54 14.25
C ALA A 72 9.71 -4.12 14.08
N ALA A 73 10.09 -3.21 14.99
CA ALA A 73 9.56 -1.85 15.02
C ALA A 73 9.93 -1.04 13.76
N ASP A 74 11.13 -1.25 13.24
CA ASP A 74 11.67 -0.62 12.02
C ASP A 74 10.91 -0.99 10.74
N THR A 75 10.33 -2.18 10.69
CA THR A 75 9.59 -2.72 9.53
C THR A 75 8.09 -2.77 9.74
N ARG A 76 7.60 -2.37 10.92
CA ARG A 76 6.17 -2.39 11.24
C ARG A 76 5.35 -1.48 10.33
N ARG A 77 5.86 -0.28 10.01
CA ARG A 77 5.21 0.68 9.10
C ARG A 77 4.95 0.05 7.72
N ILE A 78 5.98 -0.54 7.09
CA ILE A 78 5.80 -1.22 5.81
C ILE A 78 4.92 -2.46 5.95
N GLY A 79 4.95 -3.15 7.09
CA GLY A 79 4.05 -4.26 7.42
C GLY A 79 2.57 -3.85 7.44
N ILE A 80 2.24 -2.67 7.95
CA ILE A 80 0.88 -2.10 7.92
C ILE A 80 0.44 -1.81 6.47
N GLN A 81 1.28 -1.14 5.69
CA GLN A 81 0.98 -0.85 4.28
C GLN A 81 0.80 -2.13 3.47
N ALA A 82 1.69 -3.11 3.68
CA ALA A 82 1.62 -4.43 3.07
C ALA A 82 0.33 -5.16 3.46
N THR A 83 -0.13 -5.03 4.71
CA THR A 83 -1.40 -5.60 5.18
C THR A 83 -2.59 -4.98 4.46
N GLY A 84 -2.64 -3.65 4.34
CA GLY A 84 -3.70 -2.95 3.60
C GLY A 84 -3.79 -3.41 2.16
N LEU A 85 -2.64 -3.51 1.47
CA LEU A 85 -2.57 -3.98 0.09
C LEU A 85 -2.93 -5.46 -0.07
N PHE A 86 -2.53 -6.29 0.90
CA PHE A 86 -2.86 -7.72 0.91
C PHE A 86 -4.36 -7.98 1.06
N GLY A 87 -5.08 -7.05 1.68
CA GLY A 87 -6.54 -6.99 1.60
C GLY A 87 -7.29 -7.97 2.49
N ASP A 88 -6.61 -8.73 3.36
CA ASP A 88 -7.28 -9.74 4.20
C ASP A 88 -7.86 -9.10 5.47
N PRO A 89 -9.20 -9.17 5.67
CA PRO A 89 -9.87 -8.57 6.82
C PRO A 89 -9.46 -9.18 8.16
N VAL A 90 -8.79 -10.35 8.18
CA VAL A 90 -8.27 -10.95 9.42
C VAL A 90 -7.33 -10.01 10.19
N ALA A 91 -6.68 -9.08 9.49
CA ALA A 91 -5.75 -8.14 10.10
C ALA A 91 -6.42 -6.87 10.64
N VAL A 92 -7.70 -6.62 10.34
CA VAL A 92 -8.40 -5.38 10.74
C VAL A 92 -8.36 -5.14 12.25
N PRO A 93 -8.65 -6.12 13.14
CA PRO A 93 -8.53 -5.90 14.58
C PRO A 93 -7.13 -5.46 15.02
N TRP A 94 -6.08 -5.95 14.36
CA TRP A 94 -4.71 -5.56 14.65
C TRP A 94 -4.39 -4.15 14.12
N LEU A 95 -4.88 -3.79 12.92
CA LEU A 95 -4.76 -2.43 12.38
C LEU A 95 -5.41 -1.41 13.33
N ILE A 96 -6.60 -1.70 13.85
CA ILE A 96 -7.29 -0.84 14.84
C ILE A 96 -6.46 -0.67 16.12
N GLN A 97 -5.70 -1.68 16.54
CA GLN A 97 -4.76 -1.53 17.66
C GLN A 97 -3.60 -0.58 17.31
N GLN A 98 -3.08 -0.65 16.07
CA GLN A 98 -2.01 0.24 15.62
C GLN A 98 -2.46 1.70 15.48
N MET A 99 -3.77 1.95 15.30
CA MET A 99 -4.34 3.31 15.28
C MET A 99 -4.13 4.09 16.59
N ARG A 100 -3.76 3.42 17.69
CA ARG A 100 -3.47 4.05 18.99
C ARG A 100 -2.03 4.51 19.13
N ASP A 101 -1.14 4.06 18.25
CA ASP A 101 0.25 4.50 18.19
C ASP A 101 0.33 5.69 17.24
N GLU A 102 0.65 6.87 17.76
CA GLU A 102 0.68 8.12 17.00
C GLU A 102 1.54 8.02 15.73
N SER A 103 2.67 7.31 15.80
CA SER A 103 3.60 7.15 14.67
C SER A 103 3.08 6.22 13.57
N LEU A 104 2.06 5.42 13.87
CA LEU A 104 1.46 4.42 12.97
C LEU A 104 -0.01 4.70 12.67
N ALA A 105 -0.62 5.69 13.34
CA ALA A 105 -2.06 5.86 13.36
C ALA A 105 -2.62 6.09 11.96
N ARG A 106 -2.08 7.09 11.25
CA ARG A 106 -2.50 7.47 9.91
C ARG A 106 -2.34 6.34 8.89
N VAL A 107 -1.18 5.67 8.89
CA VAL A 107 -0.93 4.55 7.97
C VAL A 107 -1.79 3.32 8.28
N ALA A 108 -2.12 3.07 9.56
CA ALA A 108 -3.06 2.03 9.96
C ALA A 108 -4.49 2.36 9.52
N GLY A 109 -4.88 3.63 9.65
CA GLY A 109 -6.14 4.18 9.12
C GLY A 109 -6.27 3.97 7.62
N GLU A 110 -5.24 4.33 6.86
CA GLU A 110 -5.22 4.11 5.42
C GLU A 110 -5.33 2.63 5.06
N ALA A 111 -4.54 1.76 5.71
CA ALA A 111 -4.61 0.31 5.46
C ALA A 111 -6.00 -0.26 5.75
N PHE A 112 -6.66 0.23 6.81
CA PHE A 112 -8.03 -0.13 7.15
C PHE A 112 -9.02 0.34 6.07
N SER A 113 -8.93 1.58 5.62
CA SER A 113 -9.76 2.13 4.53
C SER A 113 -9.52 1.38 3.22
N LEU A 114 -8.27 1.00 2.92
CA LEU A 114 -7.91 0.24 1.72
C LEU A 114 -8.54 -1.16 1.72
N ILE A 115 -8.70 -1.80 2.87
CA ILE A 115 -9.39 -3.09 3.01
C ILE A 115 -10.91 -2.90 2.96
N THR A 116 -11.43 -1.98 3.77
CA THR A 116 -12.86 -1.93 4.11
C THR A 116 -13.69 -0.99 3.23
N GLY A 117 -13.04 -0.06 2.53
CA GLY A 117 -13.68 1.03 1.80
C GLY A 117 -14.26 2.11 2.70
N ALA A 118 -14.05 2.03 4.02
CA ALA A 118 -14.49 3.06 4.95
C ALA A 118 -13.64 4.33 4.77
N ASP A 119 -14.25 5.39 4.27
CA ASP A 119 -13.64 6.71 4.26
C ASP A 119 -13.75 7.31 5.67
N LEU A 120 -12.60 7.54 6.32
CA LEU A 120 -12.56 7.92 7.73
C LEU A 120 -13.17 9.30 7.98
N ALA A 121 -12.97 10.26 7.07
CA ALA A 121 -13.53 11.59 7.20
C ALA A 121 -15.04 11.57 6.92
N LEU A 122 -15.46 10.94 5.82
CA LEU A 122 -16.88 10.89 5.43
C LEU A 122 -17.77 10.18 6.46
N LEU A 123 -17.22 9.20 7.17
CA LEU A 123 -17.94 8.41 8.17
C LEU A 123 -17.77 8.96 9.58
N ASP A 124 -17.12 10.11 9.74
CA ASP A 124 -16.74 10.68 11.03
C ASP A 124 -16.09 9.60 11.91
N LEU A 125 -14.94 9.06 11.49
CA LEU A 125 -14.15 8.04 12.21
C LEU A 125 -12.75 8.56 12.56
N GLU A 126 -12.49 9.84 12.34
CA GLU A 126 -11.24 10.52 12.66
C GLU A 126 -11.33 11.31 13.96
N LEU A 127 -10.17 11.67 14.51
CA LEU A 127 -10.07 12.50 15.71
C LEU A 127 -10.60 13.91 15.44
N GLU A 128 -11.41 14.44 16.35
CA GLU A 128 -11.85 15.85 16.30
C GLU A 128 -10.73 16.81 16.73
N VAL A 129 -9.90 16.38 17.67
CA VAL A 129 -8.73 17.12 18.15
C VAL A 129 -7.48 16.37 17.70
N LEU A 130 -6.71 17.00 16.81
CA LEU A 130 -5.49 16.42 16.29
C LEU A 130 -4.41 16.38 17.39
N PRO A 131 -3.57 15.33 17.41
CA PRO A 131 -2.43 15.27 18.33
C PRO A 131 -1.44 16.40 18.02
N ASP A 132 -0.68 16.80 19.04
CA ASP A 132 0.44 17.74 18.92
C ASP A 132 1.63 17.00 18.28
N TYR A 133 1.55 16.83 16.96
CA TYR A 133 2.49 16.09 16.13
C TYR A 133 3.35 17.04 15.32
N ASP A 134 4.66 16.78 15.27
CA ASP A 134 5.61 17.52 14.43
C ASP A 134 5.59 16.97 12.99
N PRO A 135 5.04 17.71 12.01
CA PRO A 135 4.88 17.24 10.63
C PRO A 135 6.17 17.28 9.79
N GLY A 136 7.33 17.56 10.39
CA GLY A 136 8.62 17.56 9.68
C GLY A 136 9.14 18.99 9.43
N PRO A 137 9.87 19.24 8.32
CA PRO A 137 10.63 20.47 8.15
C PRO A 137 9.77 21.70 8.30
N ASN A 138 10.23 22.59 9.16
CA ASN A 138 9.72 23.94 9.30
C ASN A 138 10.67 24.94 8.59
N ASP A 139 10.34 26.22 8.66
CA ASP A 139 11.16 27.29 8.07
C ASP A 139 12.37 27.69 8.93
N ASP A 140 12.66 26.97 10.03
CA ASP A 140 13.81 27.25 10.90
C ASP A 140 15.11 26.75 10.23
N PRO A 141 16.04 27.66 9.87
CA PRO A 141 17.30 27.27 9.25
C PRO A 141 18.23 26.47 10.17
N ASP A 142 17.97 26.45 11.48
CA ASP A 142 18.72 25.67 12.47
C ASP A 142 18.06 24.31 12.78
N ASP A 143 16.94 23.96 12.13
CA ASP A 143 16.30 22.64 12.25
C ASP A 143 16.89 21.64 11.23
N ASP A 144 17.49 20.57 11.75
CA ASP A 144 18.09 19.50 10.96
C ASP A 144 17.04 18.54 10.33
N ASN A 145 15.77 18.61 10.73
CA ASN A 145 14.71 17.72 10.27
C ASN A 145 14.14 18.11 8.90
N VAL A 146 14.81 17.71 7.82
CA VAL A 146 14.36 17.95 6.43
C VAL A 146 13.41 16.88 5.86
N ALA A 147 12.98 15.92 6.69
CA ALA A 147 12.18 14.78 6.23
C ALA A 147 10.70 15.15 6.05
N LEU A 148 10.22 15.15 4.81
CA LEU A 148 8.80 15.37 4.50
C LEU A 148 7.91 14.29 5.15
N ASP A 149 6.73 14.70 5.61
CA ASP A 149 5.73 13.78 6.12
C ASP A 149 4.92 13.11 4.99
N ASP A 150 5.23 11.84 4.74
CA ASP A 150 4.53 11.00 3.75
C ASP A 150 3.02 10.84 4.02
N ASP A 151 2.58 11.09 5.25
CA ASP A 151 1.21 10.89 5.71
C ASP A 151 0.45 12.20 5.91
N GLU A 152 1.00 13.35 5.53
CA GLU A 152 0.42 14.70 5.74
C GLU A 152 -1.06 14.77 5.34
N ASN A 153 -1.43 14.07 4.26
CA ASN A 153 -2.77 14.07 3.70
C ASN A 153 -3.68 12.93 4.21
N LEU A 154 -3.24 12.14 5.19
CA LEU A 154 -4.01 11.05 5.78
C LEU A 154 -4.75 11.51 7.04
N SER A 155 -6.01 11.12 7.16
CA SER A 155 -6.80 11.30 8.37
C SER A 155 -6.17 10.62 9.59
N TRP A 156 -6.31 11.26 10.76
CA TRP A 156 -5.97 10.69 12.05
C TRP A 156 -7.13 9.83 12.57
N PRO A 157 -7.07 8.49 12.52
CA PRO A 157 -8.19 7.66 12.91
C PRO A 157 -8.45 7.71 14.42
N GLU A 158 -9.73 7.74 14.81
CA GLU A 158 -10.14 7.52 16.18
C GLU A 158 -10.44 6.03 16.41
N ALA A 159 -9.49 5.32 17.03
CA ALA A 159 -9.50 3.86 17.16
C ALA A 159 -10.82 3.29 17.76
N GLU A 160 -11.45 4.00 18.70
CA GLU A 160 -12.72 3.55 19.30
C GLU A 160 -13.91 3.64 18.33
N ARG A 161 -13.99 4.71 17.53
CA ARG A 161 -15.04 4.87 16.51
C ARG A 161 -14.84 3.90 15.37
N VAL A 162 -13.60 3.72 14.91
CA VAL A 162 -13.27 2.70 13.90
C VAL A 162 -13.61 1.30 14.43
N SER A 163 -13.32 1.01 15.70
CA SER A 163 -13.68 -0.26 16.35
C SER A 163 -15.20 -0.48 16.42
N ALA A 164 -15.97 0.55 16.76
CA ALA A 164 -17.44 0.49 16.74
C ALA A 164 -17.96 0.23 15.32
N TRP A 165 -17.48 0.99 14.33
CA TRP A 165 -17.84 0.79 12.94
C TRP A 165 -17.52 -0.64 12.47
N TRP A 166 -16.35 -1.17 12.82
CA TRP A 166 -15.95 -2.52 12.45
C TRP A 166 -16.85 -3.60 13.08
N ARG A 167 -17.32 -3.41 14.32
CA ARG A 167 -18.28 -4.35 14.93
C ARG A 167 -19.60 -4.40 14.16
N ASP A 168 -20.04 -3.25 13.65
CA ASP A 168 -21.33 -3.14 12.95
C ASP A 168 -21.26 -3.62 11.49
N HIS A 169 -20.11 -3.43 10.82
CA HIS A 169 -19.95 -3.68 9.38
C HIS A 169 -19.07 -4.90 9.06
N GLY A 170 -18.26 -5.37 10.01
CA GLY A 170 -17.22 -6.38 9.81
C GLY A 170 -17.75 -7.76 9.40
N ALA A 171 -19.00 -8.08 9.76
CA ALA A 171 -19.61 -9.39 9.49
C ALA A 171 -19.73 -9.72 7.98
N ARG A 172 -19.70 -8.72 7.09
CA ARG A 172 -19.74 -8.93 5.63
C ARG A 172 -18.41 -9.41 5.06
N PHE A 173 -17.31 -9.25 5.80
CA PHE A 173 -15.98 -9.60 5.35
C PHE A 173 -15.64 -11.04 5.70
N VAL A 174 -15.01 -11.73 4.77
CA VAL A 174 -14.63 -13.15 4.90
C VAL A 174 -13.13 -13.26 5.02
N ALA A 175 -12.65 -13.81 6.14
CA ALA A 175 -11.23 -14.07 6.36
C ALA A 175 -10.65 -14.95 5.25
N GLY A 176 -9.42 -14.65 4.82
CA GLY A 176 -8.75 -15.38 3.75
C GLY A 176 -9.12 -14.91 2.34
N ARG A 177 -10.12 -14.03 2.19
CA ARG A 177 -10.45 -13.36 0.93
C ARG A 177 -9.85 -11.96 0.93
N ALA A 178 -9.16 -11.60 -0.15
CA ALA A 178 -8.62 -10.24 -0.32
C ALA A 178 -9.74 -9.28 -0.74
N TYR A 179 -9.74 -8.09 -0.16
CA TYR A 179 -10.62 -6.98 -0.49
C TYR A 179 -9.78 -5.75 -0.88
N LEU A 180 -10.38 -4.90 -1.70
CA LEU A 180 -9.89 -3.57 -2.02
C LEU A 180 -11.09 -2.63 -1.93
N LEU A 181 -11.01 -1.58 -1.11
CA LEU A 181 -12.07 -0.61 -0.87
C LEU A 181 -13.44 -1.27 -0.59
N GLY A 182 -13.45 -2.32 0.25
CA GLY A 182 -14.70 -2.93 0.71
C GLY A 182 -15.30 -3.97 -0.23
N GLU A 183 -14.76 -4.13 -1.43
CA GLU A 183 -15.20 -5.13 -2.40
C GLU A 183 -14.15 -6.24 -2.58
N PRO A 184 -14.58 -7.48 -2.84
CA PRO A 184 -13.66 -8.55 -3.18
C PRO A 184 -12.71 -8.18 -4.31
N LEU A 185 -11.41 -8.45 -4.10
CA LEU A 185 -10.39 -8.15 -5.09
C LEU A 185 -10.64 -8.92 -6.39
N GLY A 186 -10.66 -8.19 -7.51
CA GLY A 186 -10.86 -8.73 -8.84
C GLY A 186 -10.56 -7.70 -9.94
N GLU A 187 -10.41 -8.17 -11.18
CA GLU A 187 -10.03 -7.31 -12.31
C GLU A 187 -10.99 -6.13 -12.51
N ALA A 188 -12.29 -6.40 -12.57
CA ALA A 188 -13.32 -5.38 -12.80
C ALA A 188 -13.30 -4.30 -11.71
N HIS A 189 -13.12 -4.72 -10.45
CA HIS A 189 -13.05 -3.80 -9.32
C HIS A 189 -11.78 -2.95 -9.37
N CYS A 190 -10.61 -3.53 -9.64
CA CYS A 190 -9.38 -2.74 -9.82
C CYS A 190 -9.55 -1.67 -10.91
N ARG A 191 -10.22 -1.98 -12.03
CA ARG A 191 -10.51 -1.01 -13.09
C ARG A 191 -11.44 0.11 -12.64
N GLN A 192 -12.43 -0.19 -11.80
CA GLN A 192 -13.29 0.82 -11.20
C GLN A 192 -12.49 1.74 -10.27
N VAL A 193 -11.67 1.18 -9.37
CA VAL A 193 -10.81 1.97 -8.47
C VAL A 193 -9.83 2.86 -9.25
N LEU A 194 -9.31 2.41 -10.39
CA LEU A 194 -8.46 3.24 -11.25
C LEU A 194 -9.19 4.48 -11.81
N ARG A 195 -10.51 4.41 -12.00
CA ARG A 195 -11.33 5.53 -12.48
C ARG A 195 -11.72 6.48 -11.34
N ASP A 196 -12.21 5.91 -10.24
CA ASP A 196 -12.96 6.67 -9.23
C ASP A 196 -12.20 6.89 -7.91
N GLY A 197 -11.11 6.13 -7.69
CA GLY A 197 -10.36 6.16 -6.44
C GLY A 197 -9.46 7.38 -6.27
N GLN A 198 -8.97 7.58 -5.05
CA GLN A 198 -7.94 8.57 -4.74
C GLN A 198 -6.55 8.09 -5.19
N GLN A 199 -5.57 8.98 -5.29
CA GLN A 199 -4.27 8.67 -5.91
C GLN A 199 -3.57 7.43 -5.33
N ARG A 200 -3.49 7.29 -4.00
CA ARG A 200 -2.86 6.13 -3.34
C ARG A 200 -3.64 4.83 -3.59
N GLN A 201 -4.98 4.91 -3.62
CA GLN A 201 -5.87 3.78 -3.96
C GLN A 201 -5.70 3.35 -5.42
N ARG A 202 -5.55 4.30 -6.34
CA ARG A 202 -5.28 4.04 -7.76
C ARG A 202 -3.93 3.37 -7.96
N MET A 203 -2.89 3.80 -7.23
CA MET A 203 -1.57 3.15 -7.27
C MET A 203 -1.64 1.68 -6.83
N ALA A 204 -2.33 1.39 -5.73
CA ALA A 204 -2.58 0.03 -5.28
C ALA A 204 -3.36 -0.79 -6.34
N ALA A 205 -4.46 -0.22 -6.87
CA ALA A 205 -5.27 -0.87 -7.90
C ALA A 205 -4.50 -1.15 -9.18
N ALA A 206 -3.60 -0.27 -9.62
CA ALA A 206 -2.76 -0.48 -10.80
C ALA A 206 -1.87 -1.71 -10.62
N CYS A 207 -1.14 -1.80 -9.50
CA CYS A 207 -0.25 -2.94 -9.23
C CYS A 207 -1.05 -4.24 -9.08
N LEU A 208 -2.17 -4.20 -8.36
CA LEU A 208 -3.05 -5.35 -8.18
C LEU A 208 -3.75 -5.78 -9.47
N LEU A 209 -4.02 -4.87 -10.41
CA LEU A 209 -4.61 -5.20 -11.71
C LEU A 209 -3.64 -6.02 -12.56
N ALA A 210 -2.33 -5.74 -12.48
CA ALA A 210 -1.31 -6.36 -13.33
C ALA A 210 -1.35 -7.90 -13.29
N ARG A 211 -1.67 -8.51 -12.13
CA ARG A 211 -1.78 -9.97 -12.00
C ARG A 211 -2.92 -10.59 -12.83
N PHE A 212 -3.98 -9.83 -13.08
CA PHE A 212 -5.15 -10.28 -13.84
C PHE A 212 -4.92 -10.12 -15.35
N VAL A 213 -4.09 -9.14 -15.72
CA VAL A 213 -3.77 -8.80 -17.11
C VAL A 213 -2.26 -8.64 -17.35
N PRO A 214 -1.45 -9.71 -17.18
CA PRO A 214 0.03 -9.69 -17.29
C PRO A 214 0.58 -9.05 -18.58
N ASN A 215 -0.21 -9.10 -19.66
CA ASN A 215 0.21 -8.68 -20.98
C ASN A 215 -0.12 -7.21 -21.28
N LEU A 216 -0.76 -6.49 -20.35
CA LEU A 216 -1.04 -5.07 -20.49
C LEU A 216 0.01 -4.23 -19.76
N PRO A 217 0.40 -3.06 -20.31
CA PRO A 217 1.20 -2.10 -19.57
C PRO A 217 0.52 -1.73 -18.25
N LEU A 218 1.31 -1.48 -17.21
CA LEU A 218 0.79 -0.93 -15.96
C LEU A 218 0.06 0.38 -16.24
N PHE A 219 -1.12 0.55 -15.63
CA PHE A 219 -1.86 1.80 -15.72
C PHE A 219 -1.03 2.97 -15.13
N PRO A 220 -0.78 4.05 -15.90
CA PRO A 220 0.17 5.09 -15.52
C PRO A 220 -0.47 6.13 -14.58
N THR A 221 -0.69 5.77 -13.31
CA THR A 221 -1.35 6.62 -12.31
C THR A 221 -0.67 7.97 -12.08
N GLY A 222 0.63 8.09 -12.36
CA GLY A 222 1.41 9.33 -12.30
C GLY A 222 1.42 10.17 -13.59
N ALA A 223 0.81 9.72 -14.68
CA ALA A 223 0.72 10.52 -15.90
C ALA A 223 -0.26 11.69 -15.75
N PRO A 224 -0.23 12.73 -16.59
CA PRO A 224 -1.28 13.75 -16.57
C PRO A 224 -2.68 13.16 -16.77
N VAL A 225 -3.68 13.63 -16.02
CA VAL A 225 -5.06 13.08 -16.00
C VAL A 225 -5.63 12.87 -17.41
N ARG A 226 -5.41 13.82 -18.32
CA ARG A 226 -5.84 13.70 -19.73
C ARG A 226 -5.36 12.42 -20.40
N ARG A 227 -4.08 12.03 -20.22
CA ARG A 227 -3.53 10.79 -20.78
C ARG A 227 -4.11 9.53 -20.13
N GLN A 228 -4.53 9.66 -18.87
CA GLN A 228 -5.14 8.54 -18.15
C GLN A 228 -6.59 8.31 -18.59
N LEU A 229 -7.34 9.37 -18.89
CA LEU A 229 -8.72 9.29 -19.38
C LEU A 229 -8.84 8.58 -20.74
N ASP A 230 -7.85 8.76 -21.62
CA ASP A 230 -7.81 8.11 -22.94
C ASP A 230 -7.62 6.57 -22.87
N LEU A 231 -7.38 6.00 -21.68
CA LEU A 231 -7.12 4.57 -21.46
C LEU A 231 -8.33 3.80 -20.91
N PHE A 232 -9.49 4.44 -20.74
CA PHE A 232 -10.69 3.88 -20.11
C PHE A 232 -11.82 3.49 -21.06
#